data_AF-A0A2M7Z7F1-F1
#
_entry.id   AF-A0A2M7Z7F1-F1
#
_cell.length_a   1.000
_cell.length_b   1.000
_cell.length_c   1.000
_cell.angle_alpha   90.00
_cell.angle_beta   90.00
_cell.angle_gamma   90.00
#
_symmetry.space_group_name_H-M   'P 1'
#
loop_
_entity.id
_entity.type
_entity.pdbx_description
1 polymer ?
#
loop_
_entity_poly.entity_id
_entity_poly.type
_entity_poly.pdbx_seq_one_letter_code
_entity_poly.pdbx_strand_id
1 'polypeptide(L)'
;MNRFLDKTKKLLVRETLALLDVVCGLEKISLDLGENLQTYSNKELNKSWNIFTNPKIHNKNNFCYLVHGLQNSISRIKQFLFIYEKGGWNDAHYFNLLENPLEINKKKLISASVVNTSHIKTYGELGLIIKSPFENILHTCISDNGTDFTNPEGVLKNSQKIILPIGNLIKQSCENNSYNEVVLTGETKNGKVEVVGFWINTFEDGEPIDRDGADKLSFFAKNYDLPLIKFVRNIDDLQDKLFKILDNIKNKNYYSLAINESEKKLLMDCTAGNFRIIDENLKETKLDLETAKEIELRTLNLLENLANSWEKALL
;
A
#
# COMPACT_ATOMS: atom_id res chain seq x y z
N MET A 1 22.05 -26.13 -5.20
CA MET A 1 22.41 -24.79 -5.72
C MET A 1 21.18 -23.93 -6.01
N ASN A 2 20.25 -24.34 -6.90
CA ASN A 2 19.05 -23.55 -7.27
C ASN A 2 18.12 -23.17 -6.10
N ARG A 3 17.90 -24.05 -5.12
CA ARG A 3 17.10 -23.74 -3.91
C ARG A 3 17.74 -22.73 -2.95
N PHE A 4 19.06 -22.59 -2.98
CA PHE A 4 19.79 -21.68 -2.09
C PHE A 4 19.78 -20.26 -2.67
N LEU A 5 20.00 -20.14 -3.98
CA LEU A 5 19.83 -18.90 -4.74
C LEU A 5 18.41 -18.33 -4.61
N ASP A 6 17.39 -19.18 -4.68
CA ASP A 6 15.97 -18.78 -4.54
C ASP A 6 15.64 -18.26 -3.13
N LYS A 7 16.17 -18.90 -2.08
CA LYS A 7 16.00 -18.40 -0.69
C LYS A 7 16.69 -17.07 -0.47
N THR A 8 17.92 -16.90 -0.96
CA THR A 8 18.66 -15.64 -0.86
C THR A 8 17.95 -14.53 -1.62
N LYS A 9 17.46 -14.78 -2.85
CA LYS A 9 16.65 -13.82 -3.61
C LYS A 9 15.40 -13.39 -2.86
N LYS A 10 14.62 -14.32 -2.30
CA LYS A 10 13.41 -14.01 -1.53
C LYS A 10 13.69 -13.21 -0.26
N LEU A 11 14.77 -13.52 0.44
CA LEU A 11 15.22 -12.73 1.59
C LEU A 11 15.59 -11.31 1.14
N LEU A 12 16.35 -11.19 0.06
CA LEU A 12 16.74 -9.93 -0.55
C LEU A 12 15.52 -9.11 -0.95
N VAL A 13 14.51 -9.71 -1.58
CA VAL A 13 13.23 -9.06 -1.93
C VAL A 13 12.50 -8.57 -0.68
N ARG A 14 12.45 -9.37 0.39
CA ARG A 14 11.78 -8.97 1.64
C ARG A 14 12.46 -7.79 2.31
N GLU A 15 13.78 -7.86 2.44
CA GLU A 15 14.60 -6.78 3.00
C GLU A 15 14.55 -5.53 2.12
N THR A 16 14.54 -5.73 0.80
CA THR A 16 14.41 -4.65 -0.17
C THR A 16 13.03 -4.02 -0.12
N LEU A 17 11.93 -4.78 -0.12
CA LEU A 17 10.57 -4.20 0.01
C LEU A 17 10.37 -3.49 1.34
N ALA A 18 10.93 -4.03 2.42
CA ALA A 18 11.00 -3.35 3.70
C ALA A 18 11.74 -2.00 3.63
N LEU A 19 12.76 -1.87 2.76
CA LEU A 19 13.47 -0.61 2.49
C LEU A 19 12.77 0.28 1.43
N LEU A 20 12.14 -0.29 0.40
CA LEU A 20 11.46 0.41 -0.72
C LEU A 20 10.15 1.04 -0.29
N ASP A 21 9.41 0.36 0.59
CA ASP A 21 8.27 0.93 1.28
C ASP A 21 8.68 2.15 2.12
N VAL A 22 9.98 2.45 2.30
CA VAL A 22 10.50 3.59 3.06
C VAL A 22 11.01 4.74 2.18
N VAL A 23 11.35 4.49 0.91
CA VAL A 23 11.92 5.53 0.02
C VAL A 23 10.89 6.22 -0.90
N CYS A 24 9.79 5.58 -1.29
CA CYS A 24 8.85 6.21 -2.23
C CYS A 24 7.82 7.14 -1.58
N GLY A 25 7.82 8.41 -2.02
CA GLY A 25 6.73 9.35 -1.90
C GLY A 25 6.97 10.55 -2.83
N LEU A 26 5.94 10.96 -3.56
CA LEU A 26 5.86 12.09 -4.50
C LEU A 26 6.20 11.80 -5.97
N GLU A 27 5.30 11.07 -6.62
CA GLU A 27 4.93 11.38 -8.01
C GLU A 27 3.50 11.92 -8.01
N LYS A 28 3.35 13.24 -8.18
CA LYS A 28 2.08 13.83 -8.60
C LYS A 28 1.96 13.63 -10.09
N ILE A 29 1.20 12.63 -10.51
CA ILE A 29 0.70 12.57 -11.88
C ILE A 29 -0.64 13.30 -11.88
N SER A 30 -0.60 14.56 -12.28
CA SER A 30 -1.79 15.32 -12.68
C SER A 30 -2.26 14.74 -14.01
N LEU A 31 -3.25 13.85 -13.97
CA LEU A 31 -3.94 13.41 -15.18
C LEU A 31 -4.99 14.46 -15.55
N ASP A 32 -4.70 15.15 -16.65
CA ASP A 32 -5.63 16.00 -17.37
C ASP A 32 -6.78 15.09 -17.86
N LEU A 33 -7.95 15.23 -17.24
CA LEU A 33 -9.17 14.53 -17.67
C LEU A 33 -9.65 15.18 -18.97
N GLY A 34 -9.05 14.76 -20.08
CA GLY A 34 -9.43 15.13 -21.43
C GLY A 34 -10.94 14.97 -21.65
N GLU A 35 -11.51 16.02 -22.22
CA GLU A 35 -12.90 16.25 -22.56
C GLU A 35 -13.62 15.02 -23.15
N ASN A 36 -14.46 14.38 -22.34
CA ASN A 36 -15.74 13.75 -22.67
C ASN A 36 -16.25 13.00 -21.44
N LEU A 37 -16.78 13.73 -20.45
CA LEU A 37 -17.42 13.13 -19.29
C LEU A 37 -18.74 12.48 -19.72
N GLN A 38 -18.67 11.20 -20.12
CA GLN A 38 -19.84 10.35 -20.23
C GLN A 38 -20.50 10.30 -18.85
N THR A 39 -21.71 10.85 -18.75
CA THR A 39 -22.47 10.85 -17.51
C THR A 39 -23.16 9.51 -17.34
N TYR A 40 -22.96 8.89 -16.18
CA TYR A 40 -23.61 7.63 -15.81
C TYR A 40 -24.72 7.90 -14.80
N SER A 41 -25.87 7.26 -14.97
CA SER A 41 -26.91 7.32 -13.95
C SER A 41 -26.51 6.54 -12.69
N ASN A 42 -27.05 6.94 -11.53
CA ASN A 42 -26.84 6.20 -10.28
C ASN A 42 -27.27 4.72 -10.39
N LYS A 43 -28.28 4.41 -11.22
CA LYS A 43 -28.73 3.04 -11.44
C LYS A 43 -27.68 2.21 -12.19
N GLU A 44 -27.05 2.78 -13.22
CA GLU A 44 -25.98 2.13 -13.97
C GLU A 44 -24.73 1.93 -13.11
N LEU A 45 -24.35 2.96 -12.35
CA LEU A 45 -23.23 2.88 -11.42
C LEU A 45 -23.48 1.82 -10.35
N ASN A 46 -24.62 1.86 -9.66
CA ASN A 46 -24.93 0.86 -8.64
C ASN A 46 -24.90 -0.57 -9.20
N LYS A 47 -25.48 -0.79 -10.39
CA LYS A 47 -25.39 -2.09 -11.08
C LYS A 47 -23.94 -2.49 -11.36
N SER A 48 -23.12 -1.56 -11.84
CA SER A 48 -21.69 -1.83 -12.11
C SER A 48 -20.90 -2.13 -10.85
N TRP A 49 -21.29 -1.59 -9.69
CA TRP A 49 -20.60 -1.76 -8.42
C TRP A 49 -21.08 -2.96 -7.60
N ASN A 50 -22.11 -3.67 -8.06
CA ASN A 50 -22.64 -4.87 -7.40
C ASN A 50 -22.20 -6.18 -8.09
N ILE A 51 -20.95 -6.24 -8.57
CA ILE A 51 -20.39 -7.38 -9.31
C ILE A 51 -19.29 -8.15 -8.55
N PHE A 52 -19.04 -7.77 -7.29
CA PHE A 52 -17.94 -8.36 -6.52
C PHE A 52 -18.18 -9.84 -6.24
N THR A 53 -17.12 -10.63 -6.40
CA THR A 53 -17.12 -12.07 -6.16
C THR A 53 -17.20 -12.34 -4.67
N ASN A 54 -17.98 -13.33 -4.24
CA ASN A 54 -17.93 -13.82 -2.87
C ASN A 54 -16.57 -14.51 -2.62
N PRO A 55 -15.73 -14.02 -1.69
CA PRO A 55 -14.39 -14.58 -1.48
C PRO A 55 -14.39 -16.06 -1.05
N LYS A 56 -15.49 -16.60 -0.48
CA LYS A 56 -15.58 -18.03 -0.11
C LYS A 56 -15.59 -18.98 -1.32
N ILE A 57 -15.91 -18.48 -2.51
CA ILE A 57 -15.92 -19.25 -3.77
C ILE A 57 -14.86 -18.75 -4.75
N HIS A 58 -13.72 -18.26 -4.23
CA HIS A 58 -12.64 -17.71 -5.03
C HIS A 58 -12.23 -18.63 -6.19
N ASN A 59 -12.15 -18.06 -7.39
CA ASN A 59 -11.57 -18.68 -8.57
C ASN A 59 -10.47 -17.77 -9.09
N LYS A 60 -9.22 -18.25 -9.09
CA LYS A 60 -8.06 -17.49 -9.58
C LYS A 60 -8.17 -16.99 -11.02
N ASN A 61 -9.03 -17.63 -11.83
CA ASN A 61 -9.26 -17.28 -13.23
C ASN A 61 -10.51 -16.40 -13.42
N ASN A 62 -11.29 -16.15 -12.37
CA ASN A 62 -12.48 -15.31 -12.43
C ASN A 62 -12.83 -14.77 -11.03
N PHE A 63 -12.36 -13.57 -10.74
CA PHE A 63 -12.72 -12.85 -9.52
C PHE A 63 -12.74 -11.34 -9.77
N CYS A 64 -13.50 -10.63 -8.95
CA CYS A 64 -13.46 -9.18 -8.81
C CYS A 64 -13.68 -8.84 -7.34
N TYR A 65 -12.76 -8.12 -6.72
CA TYR A 65 -12.81 -7.75 -5.31
C TYR A 65 -12.58 -6.26 -5.13
N LEU A 66 -13.22 -5.69 -4.11
CA LEU A 66 -12.83 -4.41 -3.53
C LEU A 66 -11.89 -4.71 -2.36
N VAL A 67 -10.69 -4.14 -2.37
CA VAL A 67 -9.64 -4.44 -1.41
C VAL A 67 -9.11 -3.18 -0.75
N HIS A 68 -8.79 -3.28 0.54
CA HIS A 68 -8.05 -2.26 1.28
C HIS A 68 -6.66 -2.81 1.60
N GLY A 69 -5.62 -2.15 1.13
CA GLY A 69 -4.23 -2.47 1.47
C GLY A 69 -3.91 -2.13 2.92
N LEU A 70 -3.33 -3.08 3.64
CA LEU A 70 -2.79 -2.84 4.97
C LEU A 70 -1.29 -2.57 4.87
N GLN A 71 -0.85 -1.59 5.64
CA GLN A 71 0.57 -1.27 5.79
C GLN A 71 1.20 -2.19 6.84
N ASN A 72 2.34 -2.77 6.50
CA ASN A 72 3.16 -3.56 7.42
C ASN A 72 3.77 -2.70 8.54
N SER A 73 4.41 -3.36 9.50
CA SER A 73 5.03 -2.72 10.68
C SER A 73 5.99 -1.56 10.35
N ILE A 74 6.61 -1.59 9.17
CA ILE A 74 7.63 -0.62 8.73
C ILE A 74 6.97 0.60 8.07
N SER A 75 5.92 0.39 7.27
CA SER A 75 5.11 1.47 6.69
C SER A 75 4.29 2.23 7.74
N ARG A 76 4.05 1.64 8.93
CA ARG A 76 3.56 2.40 10.10
C ARG A 76 4.46 3.60 10.38
N ILE A 77 5.78 3.42 10.45
CA ILE A 77 6.74 4.48 10.83
C ILE A 77 6.68 5.67 9.84
N LYS A 78 6.41 5.40 8.55
CA LYS A 78 6.15 6.45 7.54
C LYS A 78 4.90 7.28 7.81
N GLN A 79 3.77 6.64 8.11
CA GLN A 79 2.54 7.37 8.44
C GLN A 79 2.75 8.22 9.71
N PHE A 80 3.47 7.69 10.70
CA PHE A 80 3.84 8.43 11.90
C PHE A 80 4.64 9.71 11.58
N LEU A 81 5.65 9.61 10.70
CA LEU A 81 6.41 10.78 10.23
C LEU A 81 5.55 11.81 9.52
N PHE A 82 4.74 11.38 8.55
CA PHE A 82 3.88 12.28 7.78
C PHE A 82 2.92 13.06 8.70
N ILE A 83 2.38 12.38 9.72
CA ILE A 83 1.51 12.98 10.74
C ILE A 83 2.31 13.94 11.65
N TYR A 84 3.54 13.59 12.01
CA TYR A 84 4.42 14.42 12.83
C TYR A 84 4.83 15.72 12.11
N GLU A 85 5.25 15.63 10.84
CA GLU A 85 5.60 16.79 9.99
C GLU A 85 4.42 17.74 9.75
N LYS A 86 3.19 17.21 9.68
CA LYS A 86 1.97 17.99 9.44
C LYS A 86 1.33 18.57 10.69
N GLY A 87 2.00 18.51 11.83
CA GLY A 87 1.60 19.26 13.03
C GLY A 87 0.86 18.45 14.08
N GLY A 88 1.01 17.13 14.10
CA GLY A 88 0.79 16.36 15.31
C GLY A 88 -0.08 15.12 15.17
N TRP A 89 0.25 14.17 16.03
CA TRP A 89 -0.42 12.90 16.20
C TRP A 89 -1.77 13.10 16.89
N ASN A 90 -2.86 12.89 16.16
CA ASN A 90 -4.19 12.83 16.75
C ASN A 90 -4.66 11.37 16.72
N ASP A 91 -4.55 10.71 17.89
CA ASP A 91 -4.98 9.33 18.16
C ASP A 91 -6.35 8.98 17.56
N ALA A 92 -7.24 9.98 17.45
CA ALA A 92 -8.59 9.81 16.92
C ALA A 92 -8.66 9.35 15.44
N HIS A 93 -7.59 9.49 14.65
CA HIS A 93 -7.58 9.16 13.23
C HIS A 93 -6.84 7.85 12.90
N TYR A 94 -6.02 7.35 13.83
CA TYR A 94 -5.23 6.15 13.62
C TYR A 94 -5.98 4.91 14.09
N PHE A 95 -6.50 4.16 13.14
CA PHE A 95 -7.20 2.90 13.40
C PHE A 95 -6.38 1.72 12.87
N ASN A 96 -5.78 0.96 13.79
CA ASN A 96 -4.86 -0.13 13.43
C ASN A 96 -5.63 -1.39 13.00
N LEU A 97 -5.85 -1.49 11.69
CA LEU A 97 -6.56 -2.61 11.08
C LEU A 97 -5.77 -3.93 11.04
N LEU A 98 -4.47 -3.92 11.36
CA LEU A 98 -3.72 -5.17 11.56
C LEU A 98 -4.00 -5.80 12.93
N GLU A 99 -4.54 -5.06 13.89
CA GLU A 99 -4.94 -5.57 15.20
C GLU A 99 -6.46 -5.72 15.31
N ASN A 100 -7.23 -4.84 14.64
CA ASN A 100 -8.69 -4.84 14.67
C ASN A 100 -9.29 -4.78 13.25
N PRO A 101 -9.03 -5.77 12.38
CA PRO A 101 -9.38 -5.67 10.95
C PRO A 101 -10.88 -5.49 10.70
N LEU A 102 -11.73 -6.12 11.52
CA LEU A 102 -13.19 -6.08 11.34
C LEU A 102 -13.82 -4.72 11.63
N GLU A 103 -13.08 -3.81 12.27
CA GLU A 103 -13.57 -2.49 12.65
C GLU A 103 -13.25 -1.41 11.59
N ILE A 104 -13.00 -1.82 10.34
CA ILE A 104 -12.75 -0.91 9.21
C ILE A 104 -13.84 0.16 9.03
N ASN A 105 -15.09 -0.15 9.36
CA ASN A 105 -16.18 0.83 9.31
C ASN A 105 -15.97 2.04 10.24
N LYS A 106 -15.16 1.91 11.29
CA LYS A 106 -14.86 3.02 12.20
C LYS A 106 -13.97 4.09 11.56
N LYS A 107 -13.32 3.79 10.44
CA LYS A 107 -12.54 4.78 9.69
C LYS A 107 -13.46 5.76 8.99
N LYS A 108 -13.23 7.06 9.20
CA LYS A 108 -13.96 8.13 8.48
C LYS A 108 -13.75 8.04 6.96
N LEU A 109 -12.52 7.75 6.55
CA LEU A 109 -12.13 7.52 5.16
C LEU A 109 -11.34 6.23 5.02
N ILE A 110 -11.59 5.52 3.93
CA ILE A 110 -10.91 4.29 3.55
C ILE A 110 -10.43 4.45 2.10
N SER A 111 -9.14 4.23 1.86
CA SER A 111 -8.61 4.05 0.51
C SER A 111 -8.74 2.58 0.13
N ALA A 112 -9.34 2.29 -1.02
CA ALA A 112 -9.50 0.94 -1.52
C ALA A 112 -9.10 0.87 -3.01
N SER A 113 -8.96 -0.34 -3.53
CA SER A 113 -8.77 -0.61 -4.95
C SER A 113 -9.70 -1.73 -5.38
N VAL A 114 -10.15 -1.69 -6.62
CA VAL A 114 -10.75 -2.84 -7.29
C VAL A 114 -9.64 -3.68 -7.90
N VAL A 115 -9.64 -4.98 -7.61
CA VAL A 115 -8.73 -5.94 -8.22
C VAL A 115 -9.51 -7.06 -8.91
N ASN A 116 -9.00 -7.54 -10.03
CA ASN A 116 -9.55 -8.66 -10.77
C ASN A 116 -8.42 -9.48 -11.42
N THR A 117 -8.79 -10.45 -12.25
CA THR A 117 -7.84 -11.34 -12.94
C THR A 117 -6.88 -10.62 -13.88
N SER A 118 -7.25 -9.46 -14.43
CA SER A 118 -6.40 -8.64 -15.31
C SER A 118 -5.62 -7.55 -14.55
N HIS A 119 -6.04 -7.21 -13.34
CA HIS A 119 -5.51 -6.12 -12.55
C HIS A 119 -5.45 -6.53 -11.08
N ILE A 120 -4.29 -7.06 -10.67
CA ILE A 120 -4.04 -7.44 -9.28
C ILE A 120 -3.19 -6.39 -8.55
N LYS A 121 -2.81 -5.29 -9.21
CA LYS A 121 -1.96 -4.25 -8.63
C LYS A 121 -2.77 -3.48 -7.59
N THR A 122 -2.30 -3.49 -6.34
CA THR A 122 -2.86 -2.71 -5.23
C THR A 122 -1.73 -2.25 -4.33
N TYR A 123 -2.02 -1.30 -3.44
CA TYR A 123 -1.09 -0.79 -2.46
C TYR A 123 -0.89 -1.81 -1.32
N GLY A 124 0.37 -2.07 -0.96
CA GLY A 124 0.74 -3.00 0.10
C GLY A 124 0.86 -4.47 -0.32
N GLU A 125 1.38 -5.28 0.60
CA GLU A 125 1.65 -6.70 0.36
C GLU A 125 0.59 -7.63 0.93
N LEU A 126 -0.40 -7.07 1.63
CA LEU A 126 -1.52 -7.80 2.22
C LEU A 126 -2.66 -6.84 2.54
N GLY A 127 -3.83 -7.38 2.85
CA GLY A 127 -4.92 -6.54 3.31
C GLY A 127 -6.28 -7.22 3.45
N LEU A 128 -7.30 -6.38 3.40
CA LEU A 128 -8.69 -6.75 3.60
C LEU A 128 -9.41 -6.83 2.27
N ILE A 129 -10.26 -7.84 2.10
CA ILE A 129 -11.30 -7.86 1.08
C ILE A 129 -12.57 -7.31 1.72
N ILE A 130 -13.11 -6.24 1.15
CA ILE A 130 -14.20 -5.49 1.74
C ILE A 130 -15.46 -5.51 0.88
N LYS A 131 -16.60 -5.38 1.53
CA LYS A 131 -17.89 -5.09 0.92
C LYS A 131 -18.33 -3.71 1.37
N SER A 132 -18.80 -2.90 0.44
CA SER A 132 -19.30 -1.55 0.72
C SER A 132 -20.66 -1.33 0.07
N PRO A 133 -21.62 -0.68 0.73
CA PRO A 133 -22.73 -0.03 0.05
C PRO A 133 -22.20 0.92 -1.02
N PHE A 134 -22.91 1.03 -2.15
CA PHE A 134 -22.54 1.94 -3.23
C PHE A 134 -22.51 3.40 -2.76
N GLU A 135 -23.41 3.75 -1.86
CA GLU A 135 -23.59 5.11 -1.34
C GLU A 135 -22.39 5.59 -0.52
N ASN A 136 -21.61 4.66 0.03
CA ASN A 136 -20.41 4.96 0.81
C ASN A 136 -19.23 5.37 -0.09
N ILE A 137 -19.30 5.13 -1.40
CA ILE A 137 -18.28 5.57 -2.37
C ILE A 137 -18.39 7.10 -2.52
N LEU A 138 -17.26 7.77 -2.25
CA LEU A 138 -17.10 9.20 -2.44
C LEU A 138 -16.63 9.50 -3.85
N HIS A 139 -15.51 8.92 -4.27
CA HIS A 139 -14.98 9.08 -5.63
C HIS A 139 -14.08 7.91 -6.01
N THR A 140 -13.79 7.81 -7.30
CA THR A 140 -12.90 6.83 -7.90
C THR A 140 -11.87 7.53 -8.76
N CYS A 141 -10.64 7.03 -8.79
CA CYS A 141 -9.57 7.52 -9.64
C CYS A 141 -8.84 6.34 -10.29
N ILE A 142 -8.41 6.54 -11.54
CA ILE A 142 -7.65 5.53 -12.31
C ILE A 142 -6.19 5.40 -11.86
N SER A 143 -5.74 6.31 -11.00
CA SER A 143 -4.46 6.35 -10.31
C SER A 143 -4.68 6.67 -8.82
N ASP A 144 -3.61 6.68 -8.03
CA ASP A 144 -3.63 7.34 -6.72
C ASP A 144 -3.97 8.83 -6.90
N ASN A 145 -5.00 9.33 -6.20
CA ASN A 145 -5.44 10.72 -6.26
C ASN A 145 -4.73 11.60 -5.21
N GLY A 146 -3.89 11.02 -4.36
CA GLY A 146 -3.25 11.73 -3.25
C GLY A 146 -4.28 12.28 -2.25
N THR A 147 -5.37 11.53 -2.03
CA THR A 147 -6.46 11.93 -1.12
C THR A 147 -5.89 12.22 0.27
N ASP A 148 -6.26 13.38 0.84
CA ASP A 148 -5.78 13.77 2.17
C ASP A 148 -6.52 13.03 3.28
N PHE A 149 -6.06 11.81 3.59
CA PHE A 149 -6.59 11.00 4.68
C PHE A 149 -6.31 11.58 6.08
N THR A 150 -5.48 12.61 6.20
CA THR A 150 -5.22 13.28 7.49
C THR A 150 -6.27 14.33 7.84
N ASN A 151 -7.00 14.83 6.85
CA ASN A 151 -8.10 15.77 7.01
C ASN A 151 -9.41 15.18 6.44
N PRO A 152 -9.96 14.13 7.07
CA PRO A 152 -11.15 13.47 6.55
C PRO A 152 -12.36 14.40 6.46
N GLU A 153 -12.52 15.34 7.39
CA GLU A 153 -13.60 16.34 7.31
C GLU A 153 -13.47 17.22 6.06
N GLY A 154 -12.26 17.66 5.72
CA GLY A 154 -11.99 18.46 4.52
C GLY A 154 -12.32 17.70 3.24
N VAL A 155 -11.93 16.44 3.15
CA VAL A 155 -12.26 15.58 2.00
C VAL A 155 -13.77 15.38 1.90
N LEU A 156 -14.46 15.06 3.01
CA LEU A 156 -15.91 14.85 2.99
C LEU A 156 -16.66 16.11 2.53
N LYS A 157 -16.23 17.28 3.00
CA LYS A 157 -16.83 18.57 2.63
C LYS A 157 -16.62 18.92 1.16
N ASN A 158 -15.46 18.57 0.60
CA ASN A 158 -15.06 18.95 -0.76
C ASN A 158 -15.23 17.84 -1.79
N SER A 159 -15.68 16.64 -1.38
CA SER A 159 -15.81 15.49 -2.27
C SER A 159 -16.83 15.77 -3.38
N GLN A 160 -16.36 15.73 -4.62
CA GLN A 160 -17.23 15.63 -5.79
C GLN A 160 -17.39 14.14 -6.12
N LYS A 161 -18.63 13.66 -6.25
CA LYS A 161 -18.89 12.26 -6.62
C LYS A 161 -18.55 11.99 -8.07
N ILE A 162 -17.27 11.80 -8.35
CA ILE A 162 -16.76 11.29 -9.62
C ILE A 162 -16.58 9.79 -9.45
N ILE A 163 -17.58 9.02 -9.88
CA ILE A 163 -17.59 7.56 -9.77
C ILE A 163 -17.63 6.97 -11.17
N LEU A 164 -16.59 6.23 -11.54
CA LEU A 164 -16.50 5.48 -12.77
C LEU A 164 -17.21 4.13 -12.62
N PRO A 165 -17.81 3.59 -13.69
CA PRO A 165 -18.16 2.17 -13.74
C PRO A 165 -16.90 1.31 -13.52
N ILE A 166 -17.03 0.20 -12.80
CA ILE A 166 -15.90 -0.68 -12.47
C ILE A 166 -15.13 -1.12 -13.72
N GLY A 167 -15.83 -1.46 -14.81
CA GLY A 167 -15.19 -1.86 -16.06
C GLY A 167 -14.26 -0.78 -16.61
N ASN A 168 -14.67 0.49 -16.54
CA ASN A 168 -13.86 1.63 -17.00
C ASN A 168 -12.69 1.88 -16.05
N LEU A 169 -12.94 1.84 -14.74
CA LEU A 169 -11.90 2.02 -13.72
C LEU A 169 -10.76 1.00 -13.93
N ILE A 170 -11.10 -0.28 -14.04
CA ILE A 170 -10.11 -1.35 -14.25
C ILE A 170 -9.39 -1.18 -15.58
N LYS A 171 -10.14 -0.98 -16.67
CA LYS A 171 -9.57 -0.86 -18.02
C LYS A 171 -8.54 0.27 -18.09
N GLN A 172 -8.91 1.47 -17.64
CA GLN A 172 -8.06 2.64 -17.72
C GLN A 172 -6.86 2.55 -16.77
N SER A 173 -7.02 1.93 -15.59
CA SER A 173 -5.87 1.68 -14.70
C SER A 173 -4.89 0.66 -15.27
N CYS A 174 -5.37 -0.37 -15.98
CA CYS A 174 -4.51 -1.30 -16.70
C CYS A 174 -3.72 -0.59 -17.81
N GLU A 175 -4.40 0.20 -18.63
CA GLU A 175 -3.80 0.95 -19.75
C GLU A 175 -2.69 1.91 -19.27
N ASN A 176 -2.87 2.49 -18.08
CA ASN A 176 -1.87 3.38 -17.46
C ASN A 176 -0.86 2.65 -16.57
N ASN A 177 -0.89 1.32 -16.51
CA ASN A 177 -0.04 0.51 -15.64
C ASN A 177 -0.05 0.99 -14.16
N SER A 178 -1.21 1.45 -13.70
CA SER A 178 -1.39 2.16 -12.43
C SER A 178 -2.27 1.39 -11.45
N TYR A 179 -2.24 1.77 -10.18
CA TYR A 179 -3.23 1.36 -9.17
C TYR A 179 -4.51 2.18 -9.36
N ASN A 180 -5.69 1.61 -9.16
CA ASN A 180 -6.89 2.44 -9.02
C ASN A 180 -7.12 2.80 -7.55
N GLU A 181 -7.71 3.97 -7.32
CA GLU A 181 -8.15 4.41 -6.00
C GLU A 181 -9.68 4.50 -5.96
N VAL A 182 -10.25 3.98 -4.88
CA VAL A 182 -11.66 4.08 -4.52
C VAL A 182 -11.71 4.64 -3.10
N VAL A 183 -12.24 5.84 -2.94
CA VAL A 183 -12.36 6.46 -1.62
C VAL A 183 -13.74 6.22 -1.06
N LEU A 184 -13.79 5.64 0.14
CA LEU A 184 -15.01 5.25 0.82
C LEU A 184 -15.14 5.94 2.16
N THR A 185 -16.39 6.07 2.60
CA THR A 185 -16.74 6.30 4.01
C THR A 185 -16.98 4.97 4.70
N GLY A 186 -16.45 4.80 5.92
CA GLY A 186 -16.59 3.55 6.66
C GLY A 186 -18.03 3.21 7.04
N GLU A 187 -18.82 4.23 7.40
CA GLU A 187 -20.21 4.05 7.80
C GLU A 187 -21.07 5.25 7.41
N THR A 188 -22.26 4.98 6.89
CA THR A 188 -23.29 5.96 6.59
C THR A 188 -24.65 5.43 7.02
N LYS A 189 -25.70 6.26 6.92
CA LYS A 189 -27.09 5.80 7.12
C LYS A 189 -27.52 4.66 6.18
N ASN A 190 -26.81 4.45 5.07
CA ASN A 190 -27.12 3.42 4.08
C ASN A 190 -26.39 2.09 4.36
N GLY A 191 -25.52 2.07 5.36
CA GLY A 191 -24.79 0.88 5.78
C GLY A 191 -23.32 1.15 6.05
N LYS A 192 -22.61 0.07 6.38
CA LYS A 192 -21.21 0.09 6.78
C LYS A 192 -20.36 -0.75 5.83
N VAL A 193 -19.09 -0.41 5.75
CA VAL A 193 -18.07 -1.23 5.10
C VAL A 193 -17.77 -2.44 5.97
N GLU A 194 -17.76 -3.63 5.38
CA GLU A 194 -17.57 -4.89 6.08
C GLU A 194 -16.38 -5.65 5.51
N VAL A 195 -15.61 -6.32 6.37
CA VAL A 195 -14.59 -7.27 5.93
C VAL A 195 -15.28 -8.59 5.58
N VAL A 196 -15.06 -9.05 4.34
CA VAL A 196 -15.61 -10.31 3.82
C VAL A 196 -14.53 -11.33 3.46
N GLY A 197 -13.27 -10.97 3.68
CA GLY A 197 -12.11 -11.83 3.48
C GLY A 197 -10.81 -11.07 3.70
N PHE A 198 -9.71 -11.79 3.54
CA PHE A 198 -8.36 -11.27 3.64
C PHE A 198 -7.59 -11.63 2.37
N TRP A 199 -6.54 -10.88 2.07
CA TRP A 199 -5.62 -11.23 1.00
C TRP A 199 -4.16 -11.02 1.41
N ILE A 200 -3.28 -11.81 0.80
CA ILE A 200 -1.82 -11.68 0.93
C ILE A 200 -1.18 -11.84 -0.44
N ASN A 201 -0.08 -11.12 -0.68
CA ASN A 201 0.79 -11.39 -1.80
C ASN A 201 1.77 -12.51 -1.42
N THR A 202 1.98 -13.43 -2.36
CA THR A 202 2.94 -14.52 -2.24
C THR A 202 3.88 -14.55 -3.43
N PHE A 203 5.04 -15.16 -3.23
CA PHE A 203 5.87 -15.64 -4.33
C PHE A 203 5.21 -16.82 -5.04
N GLU A 204 5.78 -17.26 -6.17
CA GLU A 204 5.25 -18.40 -6.97
C GLU A 204 5.20 -19.72 -6.19
N ASP A 205 6.09 -19.91 -5.22
CA ASP A 205 6.11 -21.09 -4.35
C ASP A 205 5.07 -21.01 -3.21
N GLY A 206 4.28 -19.93 -3.16
CA GLY A 206 3.21 -19.72 -2.19
C GLY A 206 3.66 -19.14 -0.85
N GLU A 207 4.94 -18.82 -0.71
CA GLU A 207 5.49 -18.15 0.47
C GLU A 207 5.02 -16.68 0.54
N PRO A 208 4.53 -16.20 1.69
CA PRO A 208 4.13 -14.80 1.85
C PRO A 208 5.29 -13.84 1.65
N ILE A 209 5.02 -12.70 1.01
CA ILE A 209 5.98 -11.60 0.91
C ILE A 209 6.17 -10.99 2.30
N ASP A 210 5.08 -10.53 2.93
CA ASP A 210 5.05 -10.13 4.34
C ASP A 210 4.60 -11.32 5.20
N ARG A 211 5.55 -12.00 5.85
CA ARG A 211 5.28 -13.16 6.71
C ARG A 211 4.54 -12.78 7.99
N ASP A 212 5.02 -11.77 8.71
CA ASP A 212 4.48 -11.40 10.01
C ASP A 212 3.02 -10.95 9.89
N GLY A 213 2.72 -10.13 8.89
CA GLY A 213 1.35 -9.71 8.64
C GLY A 213 0.49 -10.84 8.09
N ALA A 214 1.03 -11.75 7.27
CA ALA A 214 0.30 -12.92 6.80
C ALA A 214 -0.09 -13.87 7.94
N ASP A 215 0.77 -14.06 8.93
CA ASP A 215 0.47 -14.88 10.12
C ASP A 215 -0.70 -14.26 10.93
N LYS A 216 -0.69 -12.93 11.10
CA LYS A 216 -1.80 -12.20 11.74
C LYS A 216 -3.11 -12.35 10.97
N LEU A 217 -3.09 -12.12 9.66
CA LEU A 217 -4.30 -12.25 8.83
C LEU A 217 -4.79 -13.70 8.77
N SER A 218 -3.89 -14.68 8.81
CA SER A 218 -4.24 -16.11 8.90
C SER A 218 -4.97 -16.44 10.20
N PHE A 219 -4.52 -15.87 11.33
CA PHE A 219 -5.19 -16.00 12.62
C PHE A 219 -6.61 -15.43 12.57
N PHE A 220 -6.80 -14.23 12.02
CA PHE A 220 -8.12 -13.62 11.89
C PHE A 220 -9.04 -14.37 10.93
N ALA A 221 -8.52 -14.78 9.77
CA ALA A 221 -9.25 -15.57 8.79
C ALA A 221 -9.85 -16.82 9.44
N LYS A 222 -9.03 -17.55 10.22
CA LYS A 222 -9.47 -18.74 10.94
C LYS A 222 -10.51 -18.43 12.02
N ASN A 223 -10.28 -17.42 12.85
CA ASN A 223 -11.15 -17.13 14.00
C ASN A 223 -12.51 -16.59 13.60
N TYR A 224 -12.61 -15.94 12.44
CA TYR A 224 -13.86 -15.34 11.95
C TYR A 224 -14.52 -16.12 10.81
N ASP A 225 -14.01 -17.31 10.46
CA ASP A 225 -14.49 -18.09 9.31
C ASP A 225 -14.56 -17.26 8.01
N LEU A 226 -13.49 -16.47 7.78
CA LEU A 226 -13.32 -15.63 6.60
C LEU A 226 -12.20 -16.19 5.71
N PRO A 227 -12.35 -16.12 4.39
CA PRO A 227 -11.35 -16.65 3.46
C PRO A 227 -10.09 -15.77 3.43
N LEU A 228 -8.93 -16.42 3.25
CA LEU A 228 -7.64 -15.79 2.99
C LEU A 228 -7.20 -16.13 1.56
N ILE A 229 -7.17 -15.12 0.69
CA ILE A 229 -6.84 -15.26 -0.73
C ILE A 229 -5.36 -14.92 -0.98
N LYS A 230 -4.70 -15.69 -1.83
CA LYS A 230 -3.29 -15.48 -2.20
C LYS A 230 -3.20 -14.91 -3.60
N PHE A 231 -2.52 -13.77 -3.75
CA PHE A 231 -2.15 -13.22 -5.05
C PHE A 231 -0.67 -13.49 -5.31
N VAL A 232 -0.37 -14.14 -6.42
CA VAL A 232 1.03 -14.39 -6.80
C VAL A 232 1.60 -13.12 -7.42
N ARG A 233 2.74 -12.65 -6.89
CA ARG A 233 3.53 -11.57 -7.48
C ARG A 233 4.72 -12.16 -8.22
N ASN A 234 4.96 -11.69 -9.44
CA ASN A 234 6.20 -11.99 -10.14
C ASN A 234 7.33 -11.14 -9.52
N ILE A 235 8.50 -11.75 -9.31
CA ILE A 235 9.71 -11.10 -8.82
C ILE A 235 10.17 -9.99 -9.78
N ASP A 236 9.92 -10.13 -11.08
CA ASP A 236 10.28 -9.13 -12.10
C ASP A 236 9.55 -7.79 -11.87
N ASP A 237 8.27 -7.83 -11.45
CA ASP A 237 7.50 -6.61 -11.08
C ASP A 237 8.12 -5.88 -9.87
N LEU A 238 8.78 -6.63 -8.97
CA LEU A 238 9.44 -6.09 -7.78
C LEU A 238 10.81 -5.51 -8.13
N GLN A 239 11.48 -6.07 -9.13
CA GLN A 239 12.75 -5.58 -9.66
C GLN A 239 12.60 -4.21 -10.33
N ASP A 240 11.56 -4.02 -11.15
CA ASP A 240 11.27 -2.73 -11.79
C ASP A 240 10.99 -1.62 -10.76
N LYS A 241 10.31 -1.97 -9.64
CA LYS A 241 10.14 -1.04 -8.51
C LYS A 241 11.48 -0.69 -7.88
N LEU A 242 12.35 -1.67 -7.64
CA LEU A 242 13.68 -1.45 -7.07
C LEU A 242 14.51 -0.50 -7.94
N PHE A 243 14.58 -0.73 -9.25
CA PHE A 243 15.37 0.12 -10.15
C PHE A 243 14.84 1.54 -10.24
N LYS A 244 13.51 1.74 -10.36
CA LYS A 244 12.91 3.09 -10.32
C LYS A 244 13.20 3.84 -9.02
N ILE A 245 13.34 3.11 -7.92
CA ILE A 245 13.67 3.70 -6.62
C ILE A 245 15.14 4.07 -6.56
N LEU A 246 16.03 3.19 -7.01
CA LEU A 246 17.46 3.49 -7.10
C LEU A 246 17.70 4.73 -7.98
N ASP A 247 17.00 4.84 -9.10
CA ASP A 247 17.06 6.02 -9.97
C ASP A 247 16.50 7.26 -9.25
N ASN A 248 15.41 7.14 -8.50
CA ASN A 248 14.87 8.26 -7.72
C ASN A 248 15.83 8.71 -6.60
N ILE A 249 16.47 7.78 -5.88
CA ILE A 249 17.47 8.09 -4.84
C ILE A 249 18.67 8.80 -5.47
N LYS A 250 19.19 8.26 -6.58
CA LYS A 250 20.34 8.85 -7.29
C LYS A 250 20.05 10.26 -7.83
N ASN A 251 18.79 10.56 -8.14
CA ASN A 251 18.37 11.81 -8.76
C ASN A 251 17.70 12.82 -7.81
N LYS A 252 17.44 12.51 -6.52
CA LYS A 252 16.75 13.41 -5.57
C LYS A 252 17.49 13.53 -4.22
N ASN A 253 17.53 14.76 -3.69
CA ASN A 253 18.08 15.11 -2.36
C ASN A 253 17.15 14.76 -1.17
N TYR A 254 16.15 13.89 -1.35
CA TYR A 254 15.12 13.63 -0.34
C TYR A 254 14.80 12.13 -0.28
N TYR A 255 15.10 11.52 0.86
CA TYR A 255 14.63 10.18 1.20
C TYR A 255 14.60 10.04 2.73
N SER A 256 13.59 9.35 3.24
CA SER A 256 13.62 8.83 4.61
C SER A 256 13.99 7.34 4.50
N LEU A 257 14.72 6.81 5.48
CA LEU A 257 15.27 5.46 5.48
C LEU A 257 15.02 4.77 6.82
N ALA A 258 14.36 3.62 6.84
CA ALA A 258 14.22 2.82 8.05
C ALA A 258 15.31 1.75 8.07
N ILE A 259 16.17 1.80 9.08
CA ILE A 259 17.22 0.83 9.33
C ILE A 259 16.74 -0.10 10.45
N ASN A 260 16.66 -1.39 10.15
CA ASN A 260 16.46 -2.42 11.16
C ASN A 260 17.81 -3.09 11.46
N GLU A 261 18.63 -2.45 12.29
CA GLU A 261 19.81 -3.11 12.86
C GLU A 261 19.37 -3.89 14.09
N SER A 262 19.44 -5.22 14.01
CA SER A 262 19.42 -6.15 15.15
C SER A 262 18.47 -5.72 16.29
N GLU A 263 17.17 -5.77 16.02
CA GLU A 263 16.08 -5.52 16.97
C GLU A 263 15.73 -4.05 17.25
N LYS A 264 16.43 -3.07 16.66
CA LYS A 264 16.05 -1.65 16.74
C LYS A 264 15.44 -1.16 15.43
N LYS A 265 14.17 -0.77 15.48
CA LYS A 265 13.48 -0.06 14.39
C LYS A 265 13.88 1.41 14.45
N LEU A 266 14.85 1.79 13.64
CA LEU A 266 15.33 3.16 13.56
C LEU A 266 14.88 3.75 12.24
N LEU A 267 14.32 4.96 12.24
CA LEU A 267 14.04 5.67 11.01
C LEU A 267 14.85 6.95 10.95
N MET A 268 15.63 7.07 9.89
CA MET A 268 16.43 8.22 9.51
C MET A 268 15.64 9.08 8.54
N ASP A 269 15.30 10.30 8.94
CA ASP A 269 14.74 11.27 8.02
C ASP A 269 15.85 12.19 7.49
N CYS A 270 15.98 12.32 6.17
CA CYS A 270 16.95 13.19 5.50
C CYS A 270 16.20 14.30 4.74
N THR A 271 15.43 15.10 5.46
CA THR A 271 14.75 16.27 4.89
C THR A 271 15.57 17.54 5.13
N ALA A 272 15.89 18.26 4.04
CA ALA A 272 16.47 19.61 4.08
C ALA A 272 17.71 19.78 5.01
N GLY A 273 18.58 18.78 5.09
CA GLY A 273 19.81 18.82 5.90
C GLY A 273 19.61 18.58 7.40
N ASN A 274 18.42 18.16 7.83
CA ASN A 274 18.19 17.67 9.19
C ASN A 274 18.22 16.15 9.17
N PHE A 275 19.07 15.56 10.00
CA PHE A 275 19.21 14.12 10.15
C PHE A 275 18.79 13.71 11.55
N ARG A 276 17.80 12.83 11.64
CA ARG A 276 17.21 12.42 12.92
C ARG A 276 16.97 10.93 12.90
N ILE A 277 17.29 10.26 14.00
CA ILE A 277 16.89 8.88 14.26
C ILE A 277 15.66 8.92 15.16
N ILE A 278 14.62 8.21 14.74
CA ILE A 278 13.42 7.96 15.55
C ILE A 278 13.43 6.49 15.94
N ASP A 279 13.45 6.20 17.24
CA ASP A 279 13.33 4.84 17.75
C ASP A 279 11.88 4.35 17.83
N GLU A 280 11.69 3.08 18.17
CA GLU A 280 10.37 2.46 18.35
C GLU A 280 9.50 3.10 19.45
N ASN A 281 10.09 3.88 20.35
CA ASN A 281 9.43 4.63 21.41
C ASN A 281 9.27 6.12 21.06
N LEU A 282 9.48 6.50 19.79
CA LEU A 282 9.35 7.86 19.28
C LEU A 282 10.37 8.85 19.88
N LYS A 283 11.48 8.37 20.43
CA LYS A 283 12.55 9.26 20.88
C LYS A 283 13.38 9.72 19.70
N GLU A 284 13.45 11.04 19.54
CA GLU A 284 14.27 11.68 18.53
C GLU A 284 15.71 11.82 19.02
N THR A 285 16.65 11.33 18.22
CA THR A 285 18.07 11.64 18.38
C THR A 285 18.53 12.41 17.15
N LYS A 286 18.93 13.67 17.35
CA LYS A 286 19.51 14.48 16.28
C LYS A 286 20.90 13.94 15.97
N LEU A 287 21.14 13.62 14.70
CA LEU A 287 22.46 13.24 14.21
C LEU A 287 23.25 14.49 13.83
N ASP A 288 24.55 14.46 14.09
CA ASP A 288 25.46 15.41 13.46
C ASP A 288 25.60 15.08 11.96
N LEU A 289 26.01 16.08 11.18
CA LEU A 289 26.09 16.01 9.72
C LEU A 289 27.08 14.94 9.23
N GLU A 290 28.12 14.63 10.00
CA GLU A 290 29.17 13.69 9.62
C GLU A 290 28.68 12.26 9.79
N THR A 291 28.10 11.93 10.95
CA THR A 291 27.43 10.65 11.22
C THR A 291 26.30 10.39 10.22
N ALA A 292 25.53 11.43 9.90
CA ALA A 292 24.46 11.32 8.90
C ALA A 292 24.98 10.97 7.49
N LYS A 293 26.01 11.66 7.01
CA LYS A 293 26.64 11.36 5.71
C LYS A 293 27.23 9.97 5.66
N GLU A 294 27.79 9.50 6.78
CA GLU A 294 28.31 8.14 6.88
C GLU A 294 27.20 7.10 6.76
N ILE A 295 26.06 7.30 7.43
CA ILE A 295 24.91 6.40 7.34
C ILE A 295 24.28 6.43 5.93
N GLU A 296 24.14 7.62 5.34
CA GLU A 296 23.72 7.79 3.94
C GLU A 296 24.63 7.00 2.98
N LEU A 297 25.94 7.18 3.08
CA LEU A 297 26.91 6.48 2.23
C LEU A 297 26.87 4.97 2.44
N ARG A 298 26.81 4.51 3.69
CA ARG A 298 26.67 3.08 4.03
C ARG A 298 25.39 2.49 3.43
N THR A 299 24.30 3.22 3.51
CA THR A 299 23.00 2.84 2.94
C THR A 299 23.05 2.75 1.43
N LEU A 300 23.59 3.78 0.76
CA LEU A 300 23.76 3.79 -0.69
C LEU A 300 24.61 2.59 -1.15
N ASN A 301 25.71 2.32 -0.45
CA ASN A 301 26.53 1.15 -0.70
C ASN A 301 25.76 -0.16 -0.46
N LEU A 302 24.92 -0.23 0.57
CA LEU A 302 24.07 -1.40 0.84
C LEU A 302 23.06 -1.62 -0.28
N LEU A 303 22.40 -0.56 -0.74
CA LEU A 303 21.43 -0.57 -1.84
C LEU A 303 22.08 -0.90 -3.18
N GLU A 304 23.27 -0.37 -3.48
CA GLU A 304 24.04 -0.73 -4.67
C GLU A 304 24.53 -2.17 -4.61
N ASN A 305 25.01 -2.63 -3.46
CA ASN A 305 25.38 -4.04 -3.26
C ASN A 305 24.17 -4.98 -3.39
N LEU A 306 23.00 -4.56 -2.89
CA LEU A 306 21.72 -5.24 -3.08
C LEU A 306 21.39 -5.32 -4.58
N ALA A 307 21.39 -4.20 -5.29
CA ALA A 307 21.12 -4.13 -6.73
C ALA A 307 22.07 -5.02 -7.55
N ASN A 308 23.37 -4.95 -7.26
CA ASN A 308 24.41 -5.77 -7.90
C ASN A 308 24.25 -7.26 -7.56
N SER A 309 23.80 -7.58 -6.34
CA SER A 309 23.52 -8.96 -5.93
C SER A 309 22.28 -9.52 -6.63
N TRP A 310 21.27 -8.69 -6.88
CA TRP A 310 20.12 -9.04 -7.71
C TRP A 310 20.53 -9.33 -9.15
N GLU A 311 21.33 -8.46 -9.77
CA GLU A 311 21.83 -8.62 -11.14
C GLU A 311 22.64 -9.91 -11.29
N LYS A 312 23.53 -10.19 -10.33
CA LYS A 312 24.31 -11.44 -10.31
C LYS A 312 23.49 -12.70 -10.04
N ALA A 313 22.39 -12.60 -9.29
CA ALA A 313 21.55 -13.74 -9.00
C ALA A 313 20.64 -14.11 -10.19
N LEU A 314 20.41 -13.18 -11.12
CA LEU A 314 19.60 -13.38 -12.34
C LEU A 314 20.39 -13.94 -13.54
N LEU A 315 21.72 -13.83 -13.53
CA LEU A 315 22.64 -14.51 -14.44
C LEU A 315 22.95 -15.96 -13.97
#